data_AF-A0AAD1JFA5-F1
#
_entry.id   AF-A0AAD1JFA5-F1
#
_cell.length_a   1.000
_cell.length_b   1.000
_cell.length_c   1.000
_cell.angle_alpha   90.00
_cell.angle_beta   90.00
_cell.angle_gamma   90.00
#
_symmetry.space_group_name_H-M   'P 1'
#
loop_
_entity.id
_entity.type
_entity.pdbx_description
1 polymer ?
#
loop_
_entity_poly.entity_id
_entity_poly.type
_entity_poly.pdbx_seq_one_letter_code
_entity_poly.pdbx_strand_id
1 'polypeptide(L)'
;MKKYKKIILFSFIFSLLGVGIIYILTPKKEYKGVDVKDILFYSTPWGTDQPFFPGHLATADGKMGNPKAIPSSSACVKCHKKEFEEWVPSLHSISGRDLIYDNSIEANVQIKKRHHGRELSRFCDSCHNPMEVAMGRNNPIISVEPSDVQTEGLACVFCHTATKADPQTGNGAVTFDLNKAYDNLSGSAILASPRDHARAFGSAKTNELLRSSAFCGACHNERYYPPVTPSTKVLKAQSTYDEWKNSWYAKNNITCQDCHMNYKPVEFISNLQKGIIKKPKKYSHNFWGGNHVLQDTSLKEKLLFIRGGVLPGVSVKKYFELMDKQRPTTEKFLKAAAKVEIISQKQIGNELEVKVKVSNVGAGHNLPTGVIDQKHIWLQLKAIDDNNSTIFNSGESDREKDVVIWAERFLDKKGNIIMDHLTFKTADIILTRPPIPPKSSQTITYKIPLNGKKIKKLEAKLWYKIAYEELVIKSLHRNIPIPKFLMAQDSKEI
;
A
#
# COMPACT_ATOMS: atom_id res chain seq x y z
N MET A 1 42.44 17.87 46.63
CA MET A 1 41.83 17.07 45.52
C MET A 1 40.98 15.87 45.96
N LYS A 2 41.42 14.98 46.88
CA LYS A 2 40.62 13.81 47.32
C LYS A 2 39.25 14.14 47.96
N LYS A 3 39.16 15.22 48.74
CA LYS A 3 37.92 15.65 49.42
C LYS A 3 36.84 16.10 48.43
N TYR A 4 37.22 16.86 47.40
CA TYR A 4 36.33 17.29 46.32
C TYR A 4 35.83 16.12 45.45
N LYS A 5 36.68 15.11 45.17
CA LYS A 5 36.25 13.90 44.46
C LYS A 5 35.16 13.12 45.20
N LYS A 6 35.26 13.01 46.55
CA LYS A 6 34.23 12.36 47.36
C LYS A 6 32.90 13.14 47.34
N ILE A 7 32.95 14.47 47.43
CA ILE A 7 31.74 15.31 47.39
C ILE A 7 31.05 15.20 46.02
N ILE A 8 31.82 15.29 44.93
CA ILE A 8 31.28 15.14 43.57
C ILE A 8 30.67 13.75 43.37
N LEU A 9 31.33 12.68 43.83
CA LEU A 9 30.81 11.33 43.75
C LEU A 9 29.53 11.16 44.57
N PHE A 10 29.47 11.74 45.77
CA PHE A 10 28.30 11.66 46.63
C PHE A 10 27.13 12.45 46.05
N SER A 11 27.36 13.67 45.57
CA SER A 11 26.34 14.45 44.84
C SER A 11 25.85 13.72 43.60
N PHE A 12 26.74 13.09 42.82
CA PHE A 12 26.36 12.31 41.64
C PHE A 12 25.49 11.10 41.99
N ILE A 13 25.85 10.34 43.03
CA ILE A 13 25.05 9.21 43.52
C ILE A 13 23.70 9.69 44.04
N PHE A 14 23.66 10.78 44.80
CA PHE A 14 22.43 11.33 45.37
C PHE A 14 21.50 11.88 44.27
N SER A 15 22.05 12.50 43.23
CA SER A 15 21.29 12.91 42.04
C SER A 15 20.75 11.72 41.26
N LEU A 16 21.53 10.66 41.07
CA LEU A 16 21.06 9.42 40.42
C LEU A 16 19.96 8.73 41.22
N LEU A 17 20.10 8.66 42.55
CA LEU A 17 19.07 8.15 43.45
C LEU A 17 17.82 9.03 43.41
N GLY A 18 17.97 10.35 43.42
CA GLY A 18 16.86 11.30 43.29
C GLY A 18 16.09 11.12 41.97
N VAL A 19 16.79 10.98 40.85
CA VAL A 19 16.17 10.69 39.54
C VAL A 19 15.50 9.32 39.54
N GLY A 20 16.13 8.29 40.12
CA GLY A 20 15.55 6.95 40.25
C GLY A 20 14.29 6.93 41.13
N ILE A 21 14.28 7.67 42.23
CA ILE A 21 13.12 7.81 43.12
C ILE A 21 12.01 8.59 42.43
N ILE A 22 12.31 9.71 41.76
CA ILE A 22 11.32 10.45 40.97
C ILE A 22 10.73 9.55 39.89
N TYR A 23 11.55 8.75 39.20
CA TYR A 23 11.08 7.81 38.19
C TYR A 23 10.12 6.76 38.76
N ILE A 24 10.44 6.17 39.92
CA ILE A 24 9.60 5.18 40.59
C ILE A 24 8.31 5.79 41.13
N LEU A 25 8.37 7.02 41.65
CA LEU A 25 7.24 7.72 42.27
C LEU A 25 6.36 8.48 41.28
N THR A 26 6.81 8.75 40.05
CA THR A 26 5.99 9.42 39.05
C THR A 26 4.86 8.47 38.64
N PRO A 27 3.58 8.84 38.87
CA PRO A 27 2.47 7.98 38.52
C PRO A 27 2.47 7.74 37.02
N LYS A 28 2.53 6.47 36.62
CA LYS A 28 2.36 6.09 35.22
C LYS A 28 0.94 6.48 34.81
N LYS A 29 0.82 7.36 33.82
CA LYS A 29 -0.48 7.65 33.22
C LYS A 29 -0.87 6.43 32.40
N GLU A 30 -1.83 5.66 32.89
CA GLU A 30 -2.49 4.63 32.11
C GLU A 30 -3.75 5.24 31.51
N TYR A 31 -3.70 5.54 30.22
CA TYR A 31 -4.93 5.81 29.48
C TYR A 31 -5.60 4.49 29.17
N LYS A 32 -6.74 4.25 29.80
CA LYS A 32 -7.56 3.07 29.51
C LYS A 32 -8.25 3.26 28.16
N GLY A 33 -8.37 2.17 27.40
CA GLY A 33 -9.24 2.12 26.24
C GLY A 33 -10.68 2.48 26.63
N VAL A 34 -11.44 2.94 25.64
CA VAL A 34 -12.84 3.35 25.80
C VAL A 34 -13.74 2.14 25.50
N ASP A 35 -14.66 1.81 26.41
CA ASP A 35 -15.61 0.74 26.12
C ASP A 35 -16.57 1.20 25.01
N VAL A 36 -16.93 0.30 24.08
CA VAL A 36 -17.76 0.63 22.91
C VAL A 36 -19.08 1.28 23.31
N LYS A 37 -19.68 0.81 24.42
CA LYS A 37 -20.93 1.35 24.99
C LYS A 37 -20.82 2.81 25.48
N ASP A 38 -19.61 3.29 25.74
CA ASP A 38 -19.34 4.64 26.20
C ASP A 38 -19.14 5.62 25.02
N ILE A 39 -19.07 5.11 23.78
CA ILE A 39 -19.09 5.94 22.57
C ILE A 39 -20.53 6.21 22.19
N LEU A 40 -20.95 7.47 22.37
CA LEU A 40 -22.31 7.91 22.08
C LEU A 40 -22.68 7.61 20.61
N PHE A 41 -23.88 7.10 20.35
CA PHE A 41 -24.37 6.78 19.00
C PHE A 41 -23.55 5.75 18.20
N TYR A 42 -22.63 5.00 18.82
CA TYR A 42 -21.85 4.00 18.09
C TYR A 42 -22.74 2.85 17.59
N SER A 43 -22.74 2.65 16.27
CA SER A 43 -23.58 1.68 15.57
C SER A 43 -22.86 0.33 15.43
N THR A 44 -23.52 -0.74 15.85
CA THR A 44 -23.03 -2.13 15.82
C THR A 44 -24.05 -3.05 15.14
N PRO A 45 -24.36 -2.84 13.84
CA PRO A 45 -25.48 -3.52 13.19
C PRO A 45 -25.25 -5.03 12.99
N TRP A 46 -24.03 -5.52 13.22
CA TRP A 46 -23.66 -6.93 13.14
C TRP A 46 -23.41 -7.58 14.51
N GLY A 47 -23.70 -6.89 15.60
CA GLY A 47 -23.52 -7.39 16.97
C GLY A 47 -22.57 -6.54 17.80
N THR A 48 -22.87 -6.43 19.09
CA THR A 48 -22.08 -5.62 20.05
C THR A 48 -20.70 -6.22 20.36
N ASP A 49 -20.52 -7.51 20.10
CA ASP A 49 -19.25 -8.25 20.19
C ASP A 49 -18.37 -8.07 18.95
N GLN A 50 -18.87 -7.43 17.89
CA GLN A 50 -18.17 -7.20 16.62
C GLN A 50 -18.07 -5.71 16.27
N PRO A 51 -17.43 -4.87 17.11
CA PRO A 51 -17.43 -3.43 16.91
C PRO A 51 -16.76 -2.99 15.60
N PHE A 52 -15.76 -3.72 15.13
CA PHE A 52 -14.98 -3.36 13.93
C PHE A 52 -15.50 -3.98 12.63
N PHE A 53 -16.48 -4.88 12.71
CA PHE A 53 -17.06 -5.53 11.52
C PHE A 53 -17.74 -4.48 10.62
N PRO A 54 -17.69 -4.62 9.27
CA PRO A 54 -17.15 -5.72 8.44
C PRO A 54 -15.63 -5.73 8.23
N GLY A 55 -14.89 -4.84 8.88
CA GLY A 55 -13.44 -5.01 9.00
C GLY A 55 -13.09 -6.21 9.87
N HIS A 56 -11.85 -6.70 9.77
CA HIS A 56 -11.32 -7.73 10.66
C HIS A 56 -10.28 -7.20 11.65
N LEU A 57 -10.16 -5.87 11.73
CA LEU A 57 -9.32 -5.16 12.68
C LEU A 57 -9.77 -5.44 14.12
N ALA A 58 -8.82 -5.51 15.05
CA ALA A 58 -9.12 -5.69 16.47
C ALA A 58 -8.12 -4.98 17.39
N THR A 59 -8.57 -4.66 18.59
CA THR A 59 -7.72 -4.24 19.72
C THR A 59 -7.48 -5.42 20.66
N ALA A 60 -6.29 -5.49 21.25
CA ALA A 60 -5.91 -6.61 22.12
C ALA A 60 -6.76 -6.71 23.40
N ASP A 61 -7.32 -5.60 23.86
CA ASP A 61 -8.19 -5.51 25.03
C ASP A 61 -9.69 -5.43 24.67
N GLY A 62 -10.03 -5.48 23.38
CA GLY A 62 -11.40 -5.34 22.86
C GLY A 62 -12.01 -3.94 23.03
N LYS A 63 -11.23 -2.95 23.48
CA LYS A 63 -11.70 -1.57 23.71
C LYS A 63 -11.30 -0.66 22.56
N MET A 64 -11.99 0.46 22.41
CA MET A 64 -11.67 1.51 21.45
C MET A 64 -10.47 2.34 21.92
N GLY A 65 -9.74 2.91 20.98
CA GLY A 65 -8.64 3.85 21.25
C GLY A 65 -9.16 5.19 21.77
N ASN A 66 -8.49 5.74 22.80
CA ASN A 66 -8.74 7.11 23.24
C ASN A 66 -7.94 8.10 22.36
N PRO A 67 -8.59 8.97 21.56
CA PRO A 67 -7.90 9.90 20.67
C PRO A 67 -6.91 10.84 21.38
N LYS A 68 -7.13 11.16 22.66
CA LYS A 68 -6.23 12.03 23.46
C LYS A 68 -4.96 11.31 23.93
N ALA A 69 -4.98 9.99 23.96
CA ALA A 69 -3.91 9.18 24.53
C ALA A 69 -2.91 8.68 23.49
N ILE A 70 -3.34 8.58 22.24
CA ILE A 70 -2.59 7.93 21.17
C ILE A 70 -1.75 8.99 20.45
N PRO A 71 -0.42 8.86 20.41
CA PRO A 71 0.43 9.88 19.81
C PRO A 71 0.34 9.87 18.28
N SER A 72 0.40 11.06 17.70
CA SER A 72 0.68 11.28 16.27
C SER A 72 2.07 10.73 15.91
N SER A 73 2.22 10.31 14.64
CA SER A 73 3.50 9.93 14.05
C SER A 73 4.54 11.08 14.11
N SER A 74 4.08 12.33 14.14
CA SER A 74 4.95 13.50 14.33
C SER A 74 5.63 13.53 15.69
N ALA A 75 5.07 12.88 16.71
CA ALA A 75 5.73 12.74 18.01
C ALA A 75 7.00 11.89 17.92
N CYS A 76 7.06 10.95 16.97
CA CYS A 76 8.20 10.06 16.75
C CYS A 76 9.39 10.78 16.10
N VAL A 77 9.17 11.88 15.36
CA VAL A 77 10.21 12.53 14.53
C VAL A 77 11.40 13.04 15.32
N LYS A 78 11.22 13.33 16.62
CA LYS A 78 12.29 13.83 17.50
C LYS A 78 13.46 12.84 17.61
N CYS A 79 13.17 11.54 17.56
CA CYS A 79 14.17 10.47 17.66
C CYS A 79 14.25 9.60 16.40
N HIS A 80 13.13 9.39 15.70
CA HIS A 80 12.99 8.57 14.50
C HIS A 80 12.81 9.40 13.23
N LYS A 81 13.58 10.50 13.13
CA LYS A 81 13.49 11.45 12.01
C LYS A 81 13.63 10.76 10.66
N LYS A 82 14.57 9.82 10.54
CA LYS A 82 14.86 9.13 9.29
C LYS A 82 13.66 8.30 8.83
N GLU A 83 13.13 7.47 9.72
CA GLU A 83 12.00 6.59 9.43
C GLU A 83 10.73 7.40 9.11
N PHE A 84 10.51 8.50 9.83
CA PHE A 84 9.42 9.43 9.55
C PHE A 84 9.55 10.08 8.17
N GLU A 85 10.73 10.59 7.82
CA GLU A 85 11.00 11.18 6.50
C GLU A 85 10.89 10.17 5.34
N GLU A 86 11.11 8.88 5.61
CA GLU A 86 10.89 7.79 4.65
C GLU A 86 9.40 7.46 4.48
N TRP A 87 8.63 7.44 5.57
CA TRP A 87 7.20 7.15 5.58
C TRP A 87 6.35 8.26 4.95
N VAL A 88 6.72 9.53 5.14
CA VAL A 88 5.94 10.70 4.70
C VAL A 88 5.52 10.65 3.22
N PRO A 89 6.39 10.35 2.23
CA PRO A 89 5.99 10.26 0.82
C PRO A 89 5.22 9.00 0.44
N SER A 90 5.21 7.97 1.30
CA SER A 90 4.57 6.69 1.01
C SER A 90 3.04 6.85 0.83
N LEU A 91 2.39 5.82 0.29
CA LEU A 91 0.92 5.77 0.31
C LEU A 91 0.37 5.36 1.66
N HIS A 92 1.15 4.66 2.50
CA HIS A 92 0.70 4.30 3.83
C HIS A 92 0.35 5.54 4.66
N SER A 93 1.13 6.62 4.53
CA SER A 93 0.91 7.87 5.28
C SER A 93 -0.35 8.65 4.86
N ILE A 94 -0.89 8.39 3.67
CA ILE A 94 -2.05 9.09 3.13
C ILE A 94 -3.21 8.16 2.74
N SER A 95 -3.10 6.88 3.10
CA SER A 95 -3.98 5.80 2.64
C SER A 95 -5.47 6.01 2.93
N GLY A 96 -5.80 6.83 3.94
CA GLY A 96 -7.16 7.16 4.33
C GLY A 96 -7.63 8.57 3.96
N ARG A 97 -6.78 9.39 3.32
CA ARG A 97 -7.07 10.82 3.07
C ARG A 97 -6.82 11.27 1.63
N ASP A 98 -6.21 10.42 0.81
CA ASP A 98 -6.05 10.76 -0.59
C ASP A 98 -7.42 10.85 -1.26
N LEU A 99 -7.55 11.79 -2.19
CA LEU A 99 -8.83 12.17 -2.76
C LEU A 99 -9.47 11.03 -3.57
N ILE A 100 -8.65 10.15 -4.17
CA ILE A 100 -9.16 9.03 -4.96
C ILE A 100 -9.80 8.01 -4.02
N TYR A 101 -9.12 7.66 -2.93
CA TYR A 101 -9.66 6.79 -1.91
C TYR A 101 -10.91 7.37 -1.26
N ASP A 102 -10.85 8.60 -0.75
CA ASP A 102 -11.94 9.24 -0.01
C ASP A 102 -13.24 9.28 -0.83
N ASN A 103 -13.16 9.69 -2.10
CA ASN A 103 -14.33 9.68 -2.99
C ASN A 103 -14.81 8.26 -3.34
N SER A 104 -13.90 7.29 -3.44
CA SER A 104 -14.28 5.88 -3.67
C SER A 104 -15.05 5.31 -2.47
N ILE A 105 -14.67 5.67 -1.24
CA ILE A 105 -15.41 5.33 -0.02
C ILE A 105 -16.77 5.99 -0.01
N GLU A 106 -16.84 7.30 -0.24
CA GLU A 106 -18.13 7.99 -0.25
C GLU A 106 -19.08 7.40 -1.31
N ALA A 107 -18.59 7.08 -2.51
CA ALA A 107 -19.39 6.39 -3.53
C ALA A 107 -19.94 5.04 -3.02
N ASN A 108 -19.11 4.23 -2.37
CA ASN A 108 -19.52 2.95 -1.76
C ASN A 108 -20.51 3.13 -0.60
N VAL A 109 -20.31 4.14 0.25
CA VAL A 109 -21.21 4.49 1.35
C VAL A 109 -22.58 4.90 0.79
N GLN A 110 -22.62 5.75 -0.24
CA GLN A 110 -23.87 6.25 -0.81
C GLN A 110 -24.72 5.14 -1.43
N ILE A 111 -24.13 4.18 -2.15
CA ILE A 111 -24.89 3.06 -2.73
C ILE A 111 -25.53 2.13 -1.68
N LYS A 112 -25.03 2.18 -0.42
CA LYS A 112 -25.55 1.41 0.71
C LYS A 112 -26.12 2.31 1.82
N LYS A 113 -26.44 3.58 1.54
CA LYS A 113 -26.89 4.54 2.58
C LYS A 113 -28.07 4.04 3.43
N ARG A 114 -28.99 3.27 2.83
CA ARG A 114 -30.15 2.67 3.52
C ARG A 114 -29.85 1.34 4.22
N HIS A 115 -28.62 0.85 4.13
CA HIS A 115 -28.17 -0.47 4.58
C HIS A 115 -26.78 -0.37 5.25
N HIS A 116 -26.65 0.53 6.23
CA HIS A 116 -25.43 0.70 7.03
C HIS A 116 -24.20 1.16 6.23
N GLY A 117 -24.40 2.03 5.24
CA GLY A 117 -23.34 2.47 4.33
C GLY A 117 -22.10 3.02 5.05
N ARG A 118 -22.26 3.82 6.11
CA ARG A 118 -21.12 4.40 6.84
C ARG A 118 -20.41 3.35 7.70
N GLU A 119 -21.14 2.45 8.34
CA GLU A 119 -20.55 1.34 9.11
C GLU A 119 -19.80 0.36 8.19
N LEU A 120 -20.30 0.14 6.96
CA LEU A 120 -19.60 -0.65 5.95
C LEU A 120 -18.22 -0.07 5.58
N SER A 121 -17.98 1.24 5.76
CA SER A 121 -16.66 1.83 5.49
C SER A 121 -15.55 1.23 6.35
N ARG A 122 -15.87 0.63 7.51
CA ARG A 122 -14.93 -0.14 8.35
C ARG A 122 -14.24 -1.25 7.57
N PHE A 123 -14.89 -1.81 6.54
CA PHE A 123 -14.28 -2.80 5.63
C PHE A 123 -13.00 -2.25 4.99
N CYS A 124 -13.10 -1.04 4.44
CA CYS A 124 -12.01 -0.39 3.72
C CYS A 124 -11.03 0.27 4.70
N ASP A 125 -11.55 0.97 5.70
CA ASP A 125 -10.75 1.75 6.64
C ASP A 125 -9.96 0.86 7.61
N SER A 126 -10.32 -0.42 7.77
CA SER A 126 -9.45 -1.38 8.50
C SER A 126 -8.08 -1.55 7.86
N CYS A 127 -7.96 -1.29 6.55
CA CYS A 127 -6.68 -1.26 5.84
C CYS A 127 -6.17 0.17 5.63
N HIS A 128 -7.05 1.11 5.30
CA HIS A 128 -6.69 2.44 4.79
C HIS A 128 -6.67 3.54 5.85
N ASN A 129 -7.53 3.47 6.87
CA ASN A 129 -7.52 4.40 7.99
C ASN A 129 -7.82 3.69 9.32
N PRO A 130 -6.96 2.75 9.74
CA PRO A 130 -7.26 1.86 10.86
C PRO A 130 -7.41 2.62 12.17
N MET A 131 -6.86 3.83 12.28
CA MET A 131 -6.98 4.68 13.47
C MET A 131 -8.38 5.28 13.60
N GLU A 132 -9.07 5.59 12.51
CA GLU A 132 -10.48 5.98 12.57
C GLU A 132 -11.37 4.83 13.01
N VAL A 133 -11.11 3.61 12.51
CA VAL A 133 -11.85 2.40 12.91
C VAL A 133 -11.62 2.10 14.40
N ALA A 134 -10.35 2.10 14.82
CA ALA A 134 -9.92 1.80 16.18
C ALA A 134 -10.51 2.75 17.23
N MET A 135 -10.82 3.99 16.85
CA MET A 135 -11.32 5.03 17.75
C MET A 135 -12.83 5.29 17.57
N GLY A 136 -13.50 4.53 16.70
CA GLY A 136 -14.94 4.60 16.53
C GLY A 136 -15.46 5.73 15.64
N ARG A 137 -14.61 6.31 14.76
CA ARG A 137 -15.02 7.40 13.84
C ARG A 137 -15.82 6.93 12.64
N ASN A 138 -15.65 5.67 12.22
CA ASN A 138 -16.45 5.05 11.16
C ASN A 138 -17.86 4.70 11.64
N ASN A 139 -18.66 5.74 11.82
CA ASN A 139 -19.97 5.68 12.44
C ASN A 139 -20.92 6.70 11.79
N PRO A 140 -22.25 6.43 11.68
CA PRO A 140 -23.18 7.36 11.05
C PRO A 140 -23.18 8.75 11.70
N ILE A 141 -22.99 8.81 13.01
CA ILE A 141 -22.80 10.04 13.78
C ILE A 141 -21.41 9.98 14.41
N ILE A 142 -20.52 10.88 14.00
CA ILE A 142 -19.18 10.98 14.57
C ILE A 142 -19.30 11.65 15.94
N SER A 143 -19.07 10.89 17.00
CA SER A 143 -19.22 11.30 18.40
C SER A 143 -17.92 11.22 19.20
N VAL A 144 -16.80 11.05 18.49
CA VAL A 144 -15.46 10.98 19.07
C VAL A 144 -14.63 12.17 18.60
N GLU A 145 -13.80 12.69 19.50
CA GLU A 145 -12.96 13.84 19.19
C GLU A 145 -11.96 13.54 18.06
N PRO A 146 -11.64 14.54 17.22
CA PRO A 146 -10.59 14.41 16.22
C PRO A 146 -9.20 14.41 16.88
N SER A 147 -8.24 13.77 16.22
CA SER A 147 -6.82 13.74 16.59
C SER A 147 -5.95 13.59 15.36
N ASP A 148 -4.70 14.07 15.44
CA ASP A 148 -3.76 14.04 14.30
C ASP A 148 -3.52 12.62 13.77
N VAL A 149 -3.42 11.62 14.66
CA VAL A 149 -3.15 10.22 14.30
C VAL A 149 -4.24 9.59 13.43
N GLN A 150 -5.48 10.10 13.49
CA GLN A 150 -6.60 9.67 12.62
C GLN A 150 -6.47 10.20 11.19
N THR A 151 -5.58 11.16 10.95
CA THR A 151 -5.33 11.79 9.64
C THR A 151 -4.07 11.26 8.95
N GLU A 152 -3.44 10.24 9.53
CA GLU A 152 -2.12 9.74 9.15
C GLU A 152 -2.16 8.39 8.42
N GLY A 153 -3.34 7.95 7.94
CA GLY A 153 -3.50 6.64 7.29
C GLY A 153 -3.00 5.51 8.19
N LEU A 154 -2.00 4.75 7.73
CA LEU A 154 -1.23 3.83 8.58
C LEU A 154 -0.15 4.59 9.36
N ALA A 155 -0.57 5.18 10.48
CA ALA A 155 0.31 5.86 11.44
C ALA A 155 1.38 4.92 12.03
N CYS A 156 2.48 5.48 12.57
CA CYS A 156 3.57 4.69 13.17
C CYS A 156 3.04 3.72 14.25
N VAL A 157 2.16 4.20 15.12
CA VAL A 157 1.59 3.41 16.21
C VAL A 157 0.73 2.25 15.72
N PHE A 158 0.14 2.32 14.53
CA PHE A 158 -0.61 1.18 13.98
C PHE A 158 0.30 -0.03 13.77
N CYS A 159 1.38 0.15 12.99
CA CYS A 159 2.32 -0.92 12.70
C CYS A 159 3.12 -1.33 13.95
N HIS A 160 3.57 -0.34 14.72
CA HIS A 160 4.43 -0.59 15.89
C HIS A 160 3.68 -1.06 17.13
N THR A 161 2.38 -1.31 17.06
CA THR A 161 1.61 -1.93 18.17
C THR A 161 0.89 -3.20 17.73
N ALA A 162 1.10 -3.64 16.48
CA ALA A 162 0.52 -4.86 15.94
C ALA A 162 1.10 -6.09 16.65
N THR A 163 0.23 -6.93 17.20
CA THR A 163 0.61 -8.13 17.97
C THR A 163 0.18 -9.43 17.29
N LYS A 164 -0.79 -9.37 16.38
CA LYS A 164 -1.26 -10.52 15.58
C LYS A 164 -1.69 -10.03 14.19
N ALA A 165 -1.50 -10.88 13.19
CA ALA A 165 -2.06 -10.68 11.86
C ALA A 165 -2.59 -12.02 11.32
N ASP A 166 -3.71 -11.98 10.61
CA ASP A 166 -4.24 -13.11 9.87
C ASP A 166 -4.36 -12.77 8.38
N PRO A 167 -3.35 -13.10 7.57
CA PRO A 167 -3.37 -12.79 6.16
C PRO A 167 -4.36 -13.64 5.35
N GLN A 168 -4.82 -14.79 5.87
CA GLN A 168 -5.81 -15.62 5.18
C GLN A 168 -7.25 -15.16 5.41
N THR A 169 -7.50 -14.47 6.51
CA THR A 169 -8.73 -13.70 6.68
C THR A 169 -8.65 -12.44 5.81
N GLY A 170 -7.58 -11.66 5.93
CA GLY A 170 -7.40 -10.43 5.14
C GLY A 170 -8.28 -9.26 5.64
N ASN A 171 -8.54 -8.28 4.79
CA ASN A 171 -9.39 -7.09 5.07
C ASN A 171 -9.07 -6.40 6.41
N GLY A 172 -7.79 -6.19 6.67
CA GLY A 172 -7.30 -5.51 7.86
C GLY A 172 -7.31 -6.37 9.11
N ALA A 173 -7.24 -7.70 8.97
CA ALA A 173 -7.17 -8.68 10.07
C ALA A 173 -5.87 -8.56 10.89
N VAL A 174 -5.71 -7.44 11.59
CA VAL A 174 -4.60 -7.10 12.47
C VAL A 174 -5.16 -6.84 13.86
N THR A 175 -4.52 -7.43 14.87
CA THR A 175 -4.77 -7.10 16.27
C THR A 175 -3.64 -6.21 16.79
N PHE A 176 -3.97 -5.10 17.43
CA PHE A 176 -2.99 -4.19 18.01
C PHE A 176 -3.21 -3.90 19.48
N ASP A 177 -2.13 -3.63 20.20
CA ASP A 177 -2.13 -3.25 21.62
C ASP A 177 -2.10 -1.71 21.79
N LEU A 178 -2.97 -1.03 21.04
CA LEU A 178 -2.99 0.43 20.89
C LEU A 178 -3.21 1.17 22.22
N ASN A 179 -4.03 0.62 23.10
CA ASN A 179 -4.31 1.23 24.41
C ASN A 179 -3.13 1.10 25.39
N LYS A 180 -2.08 0.34 25.05
CA LYS A 180 -0.81 0.32 25.79
C LYS A 180 0.31 1.09 25.11
N ALA A 181 0.06 1.63 23.91
CA ALA A 181 1.02 2.36 23.08
C ALA A 181 1.35 3.77 23.61
N TYR A 182 1.64 3.84 24.91
CA TYR A 182 1.90 5.07 25.62
C TYR A 182 3.26 5.00 26.29
N ASP A 183 4.15 5.89 25.85
CA ASP A 183 5.43 6.07 26.50
C ASP A 183 5.31 7.09 27.63
N ASN A 184 5.46 6.63 28.87
CA ASN A 184 5.48 7.49 30.06
C ASN A 184 6.79 8.31 30.17
N LEU A 185 7.76 8.06 29.29
CA LEU A 185 9.05 8.74 29.30
C LEU A 185 9.02 10.00 28.42
N SER A 186 9.54 11.10 28.94
CA SER A 186 9.72 12.33 28.17
C SER A 186 11.14 12.48 27.67
N GLY A 187 11.33 12.78 26.37
CA GLY A 187 12.59 13.32 25.82
C GLY A 187 13.84 12.56 26.25
N SER A 188 14.67 13.16 27.10
CA SER A 188 15.91 12.54 27.62
C SER A 188 15.68 11.26 28.43
N ALA A 189 14.52 11.08 29.06
CA ALA A 189 14.18 9.85 29.77
C ALA A 189 14.03 8.65 28.82
N ILE A 190 13.57 8.88 27.58
CA ILE A 190 13.53 7.85 26.52
C ILE A 190 14.96 7.39 26.19
N LEU A 191 15.89 8.34 26.06
CA LEU A 191 17.29 8.04 25.77
C LEU A 191 17.97 7.29 26.93
N ALA A 192 17.56 7.57 28.18
CA ALA A 192 18.05 6.87 29.36
C ALA A 192 17.44 5.46 29.51
N SER A 193 16.22 5.22 29.02
CA SER A 193 15.51 3.94 29.14
C SER A 193 14.89 3.47 27.80
N PRO A 194 15.70 3.25 26.75
CA PRO A 194 15.19 2.92 25.42
C PRO A 194 14.48 1.55 25.36
N ARG A 195 14.78 0.66 26.32
CA ARG A 195 14.10 -0.64 26.45
C ARG A 195 12.66 -0.47 26.92
N ASP A 196 12.39 0.48 27.81
CA ASP A 196 11.04 0.71 28.31
C ASP A 196 10.18 1.44 27.28
N HIS A 197 10.78 2.39 26.56
CA HIS A 197 10.20 2.94 25.33
C HIS A 197 9.80 1.83 24.35
N ALA A 198 10.73 0.92 24.01
CA ALA A 198 10.43 -0.19 23.10
C ALA A 198 9.34 -1.14 23.65
N ARG A 199 9.28 -1.37 24.96
CA ARG A 199 8.24 -2.19 25.59
C ARG A 199 6.86 -1.54 25.54
N ALA A 200 6.77 -0.22 25.69
CA ALA A 200 5.51 0.52 25.56
C ALA A 200 4.83 0.29 24.19
N PHE A 201 5.63 0.01 23.16
CA PHE A 201 5.12 -0.33 21.82
C PHE A 201 5.19 -1.84 21.53
N GLY A 202 5.04 -2.70 22.55
CA GLY A 202 4.85 -4.14 22.36
C GLY A 202 6.02 -4.91 21.73
N SER A 203 7.24 -4.35 21.79
CA SER A 203 8.38 -4.72 20.93
C SER A 203 8.64 -6.20 20.71
N ALA A 204 8.47 -7.11 21.69
CA ALA A 204 8.77 -8.52 21.45
C ALA A 204 7.85 -9.15 20.38
N LYS A 205 6.53 -9.12 20.61
CA LYS A 205 5.54 -9.68 19.68
C LYS A 205 5.45 -8.86 18.39
N THR A 206 5.49 -7.53 18.52
CA THR A 206 5.48 -6.62 17.36
C THR A 206 6.68 -6.87 16.45
N ASN A 207 7.90 -6.97 16.99
CA ASN A 207 9.10 -7.16 16.16
C ASN A 207 9.12 -8.51 15.44
N GLU A 208 8.62 -9.57 16.07
CA GLU A 208 8.47 -10.87 15.41
C GLU A 208 7.49 -10.77 14.24
N LEU A 209 6.32 -10.18 14.48
CA LEU A 209 5.29 -10.00 13.46
C LEU A 209 5.78 -9.11 12.30
N LEU A 210 6.43 -7.98 12.58
CA LEU A 210 6.94 -7.06 11.58
C LEU A 210 8.08 -7.63 10.72
N ARG A 211 8.71 -8.74 11.13
CA ARG A 211 9.67 -9.50 10.29
C ARG A 211 8.99 -10.48 9.34
N SER A 212 7.71 -10.78 9.58
CA SER A 212 6.92 -11.72 8.80
C SER A 212 6.09 -11.01 7.74
N SER A 213 6.01 -11.58 6.55
CA SER A 213 5.11 -11.08 5.50
C SER A 213 3.62 -11.28 5.85
N ALA A 214 3.30 -12.07 6.88
CA ALA A 214 1.94 -12.20 7.39
C ALA A 214 1.36 -10.86 7.86
N PHE A 215 2.19 -9.97 8.40
CA PHE A 215 1.77 -8.62 8.75
C PHE A 215 1.23 -7.86 7.53
N CYS A 216 2.00 -7.83 6.45
CA CYS A 216 1.61 -7.17 5.21
C CYS A 216 0.35 -7.81 4.60
N GLY A 217 0.24 -9.14 4.69
CA GLY A 217 -0.87 -9.90 4.12
C GLY A 217 -2.22 -9.71 4.81
N ALA A 218 -2.27 -9.15 6.04
CA ALA A 218 -3.55 -8.81 6.66
C ALA A 218 -4.30 -7.72 5.90
N CYS A 219 -3.59 -6.82 5.21
CA CYS A 219 -4.18 -5.79 4.36
C CYS A 219 -4.02 -6.13 2.86
N HIS A 220 -2.87 -6.66 2.44
CA HIS A 220 -2.58 -7.03 1.05
C HIS A 220 -3.16 -8.40 0.65
N ASN A 221 -4.38 -8.67 1.10
CA ASN A 221 -5.20 -9.82 0.75
C ASN A 221 -6.66 -9.43 1.00
N GLU A 222 -7.35 -8.96 -0.04
CA GLU A 222 -8.72 -8.45 0.05
C GLU A 222 -9.71 -9.49 -0.46
N ARG A 223 -10.67 -9.84 0.39
CA ARG A 223 -11.68 -10.85 0.13
C ARG A 223 -13.07 -10.26 0.25
N TYR A 224 -13.86 -10.43 -0.80
CA TYR A 224 -15.27 -10.06 -0.81
C TYR A 224 -16.08 -11.25 -0.36
N TYR A 225 -16.90 -11.09 0.67
CA TYR A 225 -17.66 -12.17 1.26
C TYR A 225 -19.11 -11.73 1.58
N PRO A 226 -20.08 -12.65 1.58
CA PRO A 226 -21.41 -12.37 2.14
C PRO A 226 -21.30 -12.13 3.65
N PRO A 227 -21.86 -11.04 4.24
CA PRO A 227 -22.91 -10.18 3.68
C PRO A 227 -22.43 -8.84 3.07
N VAL A 228 -21.12 -8.59 3.00
CA VAL A 228 -20.55 -7.29 2.57
C VAL A 228 -20.86 -7.00 1.10
N THR A 229 -20.84 -8.04 0.27
CA THR A 229 -21.12 -7.93 -1.17
C THR A 229 -22.25 -8.87 -1.59
N PRO A 230 -22.89 -8.61 -2.74
CA PRO A 230 -23.92 -9.49 -3.29
C PRO A 230 -23.42 -10.83 -3.83
N SER A 231 -22.12 -11.14 -3.77
CA SER A 231 -21.60 -12.41 -4.25
C SER A 231 -22.14 -13.59 -3.44
N THR A 232 -22.25 -14.76 -4.08
CA THR A 232 -22.65 -16.03 -3.41
C THR A 232 -21.46 -16.83 -2.91
N LYS A 233 -20.23 -16.41 -3.25
CA LYS A 233 -18.97 -17.05 -2.88
C LYS A 233 -17.98 -16.00 -2.38
N VAL A 234 -16.91 -16.43 -1.72
CA VAL A 234 -15.80 -15.52 -1.40
C VAL A 234 -15.05 -15.21 -2.69
N LEU A 235 -14.97 -13.93 -3.06
CA LEU A 235 -14.16 -13.46 -4.20
C LEU A 235 -12.82 -12.94 -3.70
N LYS A 236 -11.76 -13.21 -4.44
CA LYS A 236 -10.43 -12.66 -4.19
C LYS A 236 -10.28 -11.37 -5.01
N ALA A 237 -10.54 -10.23 -4.39
CA ALA A 237 -10.39 -8.92 -5.04
C ALA A 237 -8.93 -8.47 -5.07
N GLN A 238 -8.16 -8.81 -4.04
CA GLN A 238 -6.70 -8.67 -4.07
C GLN A 238 -6.08 -9.92 -3.46
N SER A 239 -5.15 -10.56 -4.17
CA SER A 239 -4.52 -11.81 -3.74
C SER A 239 -3.01 -11.71 -3.54
N THR A 240 -2.45 -10.51 -3.40
CA THR A 240 -0.99 -10.27 -3.36
C THR A 240 -0.24 -11.19 -2.39
N TYR A 241 -0.75 -11.35 -1.16
CA TYR A 241 -0.14 -12.26 -0.18
C TYR A 241 -0.24 -13.72 -0.61
N ASP A 242 -1.40 -14.17 -1.10
CA ASP A 242 -1.59 -15.54 -1.58
C ASP A 242 -0.66 -15.84 -2.77
N GLU A 243 -0.49 -14.89 -3.67
CA GLU A 243 0.44 -14.97 -4.81
C GLU A 243 1.89 -15.09 -4.35
N TRP A 244 2.31 -14.24 -3.40
CA TRP A 244 3.64 -14.29 -2.81
C TRP A 244 3.88 -15.60 -2.07
N LYS A 245 2.93 -16.02 -1.21
CA LYS A 245 3.03 -17.23 -0.38
C LYS A 245 3.29 -18.48 -1.22
N ASN A 246 2.69 -18.55 -2.42
CA ASN A 246 2.85 -19.69 -3.33
C ASN A 246 4.06 -19.58 -4.27
N SER A 247 4.80 -18.46 -4.21
CA SER A 247 5.92 -18.16 -5.11
C SER A 247 7.24 -18.82 -4.71
N TRP A 248 8.22 -18.76 -5.61
CA TRP A 248 9.62 -19.08 -5.29
C TRP A 248 10.19 -18.20 -4.18
N TYR A 249 9.73 -16.94 -4.05
CA TYR A 249 10.26 -15.98 -3.08
C TYR A 249 9.91 -16.39 -1.64
N ALA A 250 8.66 -16.75 -1.37
CA ALA A 250 8.26 -17.24 -0.06
C ALA A 250 9.00 -18.54 0.31
N LYS A 251 9.13 -19.48 -0.65
CA LYS A 251 9.87 -20.74 -0.46
C LYS A 251 11.36 -20.53 -0.13
N ASN A 252 11.94 -19.41 -0.58
CA ASN A 252 13.32 -19.03 -0.29
C ASN A 252 13.43 -17.99 0.83
N ASN A 253 12.39 -17.87 1.66
CA ASN A 253 12.35 -16.97 2.80
C ASN A 253 12.58 -15.49 2.42
N ILE A 254 12.24 -15.06 1.21
CA ILE A 254 12.29 -13.64 0.81
C ILE A 254 10.94 -13.02 1.15
N THR A 255 10.97 -12.11 2.11
CA THR A 255 9.80 -11.46 2.68
C THR A 255 9.41 -10.20 1.90
N CYS A 256 8.17 -9.72 2.06
CA CYS A 256 7.72 -8.42 1.54
C CYS A 256 8.70 -7.29 1.93
N GLN A 257 9.16 -7.31 3.18
CA GLN A 257 10.06 -6.33 3.77
C GLN A 257 11.42 -6.29 3.04
N ASP A 258 11.94 -7.45 2.63
CA ASP A 258 13.22 -7.58 1.92
C ASP A 258 13.25 -6.76 0.62
N CYS A 259 12.11 -6.60 -0.07
CA CYS A 259 11.98 -5.78 -1.29
C CYS A 259 11.41 -4.39 -1.01
N HIS A 260 10.24 -4.32 -0.38
CA HIS A 260 9.44 -3.09 -0.27
C HIS A 260 9.93 -2.15 0.82
N MET A 261 10.66 -2.67 1.80
CA MET A 261 11.33 -1.90 2.85
C MET A 261 12.85 -1.94 2.68
N ASN A 262 13.35 -2.10 1.44
CA ASN A 262 14.78 -2.10 1.15
C ASN A 262 15.29 -0.67 0.93
N TYR A 263 16.55 -0.37 1.25
CA TYR A 263 17.16 0.91 0.85
C TYR A 263 17.62 0.93 -0.61
N LYS A 264 17.86 -0.25 -1.18
CA LYS A 264 18.35 -0.45 -2.54
C LYS A 264 17.56 -1.57 -3.23
N PRO A 265 16.23 -1.37 -3.41
CA PRO A 265 15.35 -2.44 -3.89
C PRO A 265 15.74 -2.96 -5.28
N VAL A 266 16.21 -2.09 -6.17
CA VAL A 266 16.62 -2.47 -7.54
C VAL A 266 17.90 -3.32 -7.54
N GLU A 267 18.87 -2.97 -6.70
CA GLU A 267 20.09 -3.78 -6.52
C GLU A 267 19.73 -5.16 -5.95
N PHE A 268 18.82 -5.21 -4.98
CA PHE A 268 18.32 -6.45 -4.41
C PHE A 268 17.63 -7.33 -5.45
N ILE A 269 16.72 -6.78 -6.27
CA ILE A 269 16.09 -7.51 -7.38
C ILE A 269 17.14 -8.05 -8.36
N SER A 270 18.12 -7.23 -8.74
CA SER A 270 19.20 -7.66 -9.66
C SER A 270 20.02 -8.82 -9.09
N ASN A 271 20.30 -8.80 -7.78
CA ASN A 271 20.99 -9.90 -7.12
C ASN A 271 20.14 -11.18 -7.11
N LEU A 272 18.84 -11.08 -6.84
CA LEU A 272 17.92 -12.22 -6.89
C LEU A 272 17.83 -12.82 -8.31
N GLN A 273 17.86 -11.99 -9.35
CA GLN A 273 17.90 -12.45 -10.74
C GLN A 273 19.18 -13.24 -11.06
N LYS A 274 20.29 -12.92 -10.39
CA LYS A 274 21.57 -13.65 -10.47
C LYS A 274 21.67 -14.84 -9.50
N GLY A 275 20.59 -15.15 -8.77
CA GLY A 275 20.56 -16.23 -7.78
C GLY A 275 21.22 -15.89 -6.43
N ILE A 276 21.59 -14.62 -6.21
CA ILE A 276 22.26 -14.16 -4.98
C ILE A 276 21.21 -13.71 -3.97
N ILE A 277 21.01 -14.50 -2.91
CA ILE A 277 20.07 -14.18 -1.82
C ILE A 277 20.85 -13.61 -0.64
N LYS A 278 20.88 -12.28 -0.50
CA LYS A 278 21.49 -11.59 0.64
C LYS A 278 20.51 -10.58 1.21
N LYS A 279 19.87 -10.94 2.33
CA LYS A 279 18.87 -10.09 2.98
C LYS A 279 19.45 -8.75 3.47
N PRO A 280 18.66 -7.67 3.47
CA PRO A 280 19.07 -6.40 4.06
C PRO A 280 19.34 -6.54 5.56
N LYS A 281 20.33 -5.78 6.05
CA LYS A 281 20.59 -5.66 7.51
C LYS A 281 19.71 -4.60 8.18
N LYS A 282 19.14 -3.69 7.40
CA LYS A 282 18.30 -2.58 7.84
C LYS A 282 17.18 -2.38 6.84
N TYR A 283 16.04 -1.92 7.33
CA TYR A 283 14.84 -1.69 6.54
C TYR A 283 14.50 -0.19 6.51
N SER A 284 13.95 0.26 5.39
CA SER A 284 13.46 1.61 5.16
C SER A 284 11.93 1.64 5.31
N HIS A 285 11.39 2.81 5.57
CA HIS A 285 9.94 3.06 5.61
C HIS A 285 9.45 3.73 4.32
N ASN A 286 10.15 3.54 3.20
CA ASN A 286 9.73 4.12 1.90
C ASN A 286 8.55 3.36 1.28
N PHE A 287 8.39 2.07 1.63
CA PHE A 287 7.32 1.18 1.13
C PHE A 287 7.17 1.23 -0.40
N TRP A 288 8.24 0.85 -1.11
CA TRP A 288 8.31 0.94 -2.57
C TRP A 288 7.12 0.25 -3.23
N GLY A 289 6.45 0.92 -4.17
CA GLY A 289 5.25 0.38 -4.82
C GLY A 289 5.13 0.88 -6.25
N GLY A 290 3.91 0.80 -6.78
CA GLY A 290 3.63 1.20 -8.16
C GLY A 290 3.15 2.64 -8.35
N ASN A 291 3.05 3.44 -7.29
CA ASN A 291 2.47 4.78 -7.38
C ASN A 291 3.50 5.84 -7.75
N HIS A 292 3.57 6.16 -9.03
CA HIS A 292 4.41 7.22 -9.58
C HIS A 292 3.68 8.58 -9.68
N VAL A 293 2.34 8.59 -9.64
CA VAL A 293 1.52 9.81 -9.82
C VAL A 293 1.46 10.63 -8.53
N LEU A 294 1.19 10.00 -7.39
CA LEU A 294 1.14 10.67 -6.09
C LEU A 294 2.53 11.00 -5.55
N GLN A 295 3.59 10.85 -6.34
CA GLN A 295 4.94 11.32 -6.06
C GLN A 295 5.43 12.34 -7.11
N ASP A 296 4.59 12.70 -8.09
CA ASP A 296 4.97 13.62 -9.15
C ASP A 296 4.86 15.08 -8.70
N THR A 297 5.99 15.60 -8.23
CA THR A 297 6.13 16.98 -7.75
C THR A 297 5.89 18.03 -8.84
N SER A 298 5.88 17.65 -10.12
CA SER A 298 5.50 18.57 -11.22
C SER A 298 4.04 19.04 -11.14
N LEU A 299 3.20 18.30 -10.42
CA LEU A 299 1.80 18.66 -10.16
C LEU A 299 1.65 19.80 -9.14
N LYS A 300 2.73 20.18 -8.42
CA LYS A 300 2.76 21.28 -7.44
C LYS A 300 1.57 21.24 -6.46
N GLU A 301 0.82 22.33 -6.31
CA GLU A 301 -0.30 22.45 -5.37
C GLU A 301 -1.40 21.40 -5.61
N LYS A 302 -1.57 20.94 -6.86
CA LYS A 302 -2.51 19.86 -7.19
C LYS A 302 -2.12 18.54 -6.53
N LEU A 303 -0.82 18.29 -6.34
CA LEU A 303 -0.34 17.10 -5.62
C LEU A 303 -0.79 17.13 -4.16
N LEU A 304 -0.67 18.29 -3.50
CA LEU A 304 -1.12 18.44 -2.11
C LEU A 304 -2.61 18.20 -2.01
N PHE A 305 -3.40 18.75 -2.93
CA PHE A 305 -4.84 18.54 -2.97
C PHE A 305 -5.22 17.06 -3.12
N ILE A 306 -4.65 16.36 -4.11
CA ILE A 306 -4.98 14.95 -4.36
C ILE A 306 -4.48 14.04 -3.23
N ARG A 307 -3.40 14.40 -2.52
CA ARG A 307 -2.90 13.66 -1.35
C ARG A 307 -3.63 14.00 -0.05
N GLY A 308 -4.65 14.86 -0.09
CA GLY A 308 -5.43 15.24 1.08
C GLY A 308 -4.75 16.24 2.01
N GLY A 309 -3.73 16.97 1.54
CA GLY A 309 -3.00 18.00 2.28
C GLY A 309 -1.61 17.56 2.76
N VAL A 310 -1.11 18.23 3.80
CA VAL A 310 0.21 17.95 4.41
C VAL A 310 0.02 17.24 5.75
N LEU A 311 0.94 16.32 6.07
CA LEU A 311 0.93 15.57 7.31
C LEU A 311 1.41 16.44 8.51
N PRO A 312 0.90 16.18 9.73
CA PRO A 312 1.41 16.81 10.94
C PRO A 312 2.93 16.68 11.06
N GLY A 313 3.60 17.75 11.48
CA GLY A 313 5.05 17.75 11.70
C GLY A 313 5.94 17.88 10.45
N VAL A 314 5.38 18.16 9.27
CA VAL A 314 6.14 18.36 8.03
C VAL A 314 5.75 19.68 7.36
N SER A 315 6.73 20.44 6.86
CA SER A 315 6.46 21.63 6.04
C SER A 315 6.22 21.24 4.58
N VAL A 316 5.43 22.04 3.84
CA VAL A 316 5.20 21.84 2.39
C VAL A 316 6.52 21.66 1.62
N LYS A 317 7.50 22.53 1.88
CA LYS A 317 8.83 22.45 1.25
C LYS A 317 9.49 21.08 1.50
N LYS A 318 9.52 20.64 2.76
CA LYS A 318 10.12 19.35 3.12
C LYS A 318 9.34 18.18 2.51
N TYR A 319 8.02 18.28 2.42
CA TYR A 319 7.16 17.27 1.81
C TYR A 319 7.55 17.00 0.35
N PHE A 320 7.70 18.05 -0.46
CA PHE A 320 8.15 17.94 -1.86
C PHE A 320 9.60 17.45 -1.97
N GLU A 321 10.53 17.96 -1.15
CA GLU A 321 11.92 17.50 -1.13
C GLU A 321 12.03 15.98 -0.90
N LEU A 322 11.22 15.43 0.01
CA LEU A 322 11.21 14.00 0.30
C LEU A 322 10.65 13.18 -0.88
N MET A 323 9.64 13.68 -1.59
CA MET A 323 9.10 13.02 -2.79
C MET A 323 10.09 13.01 -3.94
N ASP A 324 10.73 14.15 -4.22
CA ASP A 324 11.75 14.23 -5.27
C ASP A 324 12.93 13.30 -5.00
N LYS A 325 13.27 13.10 -3.73
CA LYS A 325 14.29 12.13 -3.31
C LYS A 325 13.87 10.68 -3.58
N GLN A 326 12.61 10.31 -3.37
CA GLN A 326 12.13 8.92 -3.51
C GLN A 326 11.73 8.56 -4.95
N ARG A 327 11.13 9.48 -5.70
CA ARG A 327 10.53 9.25 -7.02
C ARG A 327 11.44 8.49 -8.00
N PRO A 328 12.73 8.85 -8.20
CA PRO A 328 13.59 8.12 -9.14
C PRO A 328 13.77 6.64 -8.77
N THR A 329 13.73 6.30 -7.48
CA THR A 329 13.82 4.91 -7.04
C THR A 329 12.52 4.16 -7.27
N THR A 330 11.36 4.80 -7.04
CA THR A 330 10.03 4.24 -7.38
C THR A 330 9.93 3.89 -8.86
N GLU A 331 10.37 4.79 -9.75
CA GLU A 331 10.34 4.53 -11.20
C GLU A 331 11.28 3.38 -11.60
N LYS A 332 12.50 3.34 -11.06
CA LYS A 332 13.44 2.24 -11.30
C LYS A 332 12.91 0.92 -10.74
N PHE A 333 12.22 0.95 -9.60
CA PHE A 333 11.60 -0.22 -8.99
C PHE A 333 10.48 -0.79 -9.87
N LEU A 334 9.61 0.07 -10.42
CA LEU A 334 8.62 -0.33 -11.41
C LEU A 334 9.25 -0.98 -12.66
N LYS A 335 10.32 -0.38 -13.20
CA LYS A 335 11.04 -0.93 -14.37
C LYS A 335 11.73 -2.26 -14.08
N ALA A 336 12.20 -2.47 -12.85
CA ALA A 336 12.87 -3.71 -12.45
C ALA A 336 11.92 -4.92 -12.34
N ALA A 337 10.60 -4.69 -12.31
CA ALA A 337 9.61 -5.75 -12.14
C ALA A 337 9.40 -6.60 -13.40
N ALA A 338 9.55 -6.00 -14.59
CA ALA A 338 9.12 -6.59 -15.86
C ALA A 338 10.23 -6.59 -16.92
N LYS A 339 10.16 -7.57 -17.84
CA LYS A 339 10.96 -7.59 -19.07
C LYS A 339 10.06 -7.84 -20.27
N VAL A 340 10.31 -7.14 -21.37
CA VAL A 340 9.68 -7.35 -22.68
C VAL A 340 10.76 -7.79 -23.65
N GLU A 341 10.46 -8.77 -24.49
CA GLU A 341 11.37 -9.29 -25.51
C GLU A 341 10.61 -9.67 -26.78
N ILE A 342 11.05 -9.20 -27.93
CA ILE A 342 10.59 -9.69 -29.24
C ILE A 342 11.39 -10.97 -29.51
N ILE A 343 10.78 -12.14 -29.32
CA ILE A 343 11.50 -13.42 -29.35
C ILE A 343 11.50 -14.08 -30.73
N SER A 344 10.58 -13.70 -31.62
CA SER A 344 10.49 -14.25 -32.97
C SER A 344 9.80 -13.28 -33.92
N GLN A 345 10.27 -13.25 -35.16
CA GLN A 345 9.61 -12.60 -36.28
C GLN A 345 9.71 -13.54 -37.49
N LYS A 346 8.58 -13.87 -38.11
CA LYS A 346 8.54 -14.78 -39.25
C LYS A 346 7.50 -14.30 -40.25
N GLN A 347 7.94 -14.06 -41.49
CA GLN A 347 7.01 -13.76 -42.57
C GLN A 347 6.32 -15.04 -43.02
N ILE A 348 4.99 -15.00 -43.12
CA ILE A 348 4.11 -16.08 -43.59
C ILE A 348 3.20 -15.47 -44.65
N GLY A 349 3.52 -15.67 -45.92
CA GLY A 349 2.82 -15.01 -47.02
C GLY A 349 2.92 -13.48 -46.94
N ASN A 350 1.77 -12.81 -46.86
CA ASN A 350 1.66 -11.35 -46.74
C ASN A 350 1.51 -10.87 -45.28
N GLU A 351 1.78 -11.74 -44.29
CA GLU A 351 1.77 -11.36 -42.88
C GLU A 351 3.16 -11.55 -42.25
N LEU A 352 3.53 -10.66 -41.32
CA LEU A 352 4.63 -10.88 -40.38
C LEU A 352 4.05 -11.35 -39.05
N GLU A 353 4.32 -12.61 -38.68
CA GLU A 353 4.06 -13.11 -37.33
C GLU A 353 5.17 -12.62 -36.39
N VAL A 354 4.81 -11.91 -35.33
CA VAL A 354 5.72 -11.41 -34.30
C VAL A 354 5.33 -11.98 -32.95
N LYS A 355 6.27 -12.60 -32.23
CA LYS A 355 6.06 -13.09 -30.87
C LYS A 355 6.77 -12.19 -29.87
N VAL A 356 5.99 -11.62 -28.96
CA VAL A 356 6.48 -10.77 -27.87
C VAL A 356 6.28 -11.48 -26.54
N LYS A 357 7.35 -11.65 -25.78
CA LYS A 357 7.35 -12.26 -24.45
C LYS A 357 7.35 -11.16 -23.39
N VAL A 358 6.42 -11.23 -22.45
CA VAL A 358 6.37 -10.39 -21.26
C VAL A 358 6.67 -11.26 -20.04
N SER A 359 7.67 -10.90 -19.26
CA SER A 359 8.17 -11.70 -18.13
C SER A 359 8.11 -10.93 -16.82
N ASN A 360 7.66 -11.60 -15.76
CA ASN A 360 7.80 -11.12 -14.38
C ASN A 360 9.19 -11.53 -13.86
N VAL A 361 10.10 -10.57 -13.79
CA VAL A 361 11.51 -10.80 -13.48
C VAL A 361 11.94 -10.25 -12.11
N GLY A 362 11.08 -9.46 -11.46
CA GLY A 362 11.43 -8.78 -10.21
C GLY A 362 10.34 -8.77 -9.15
N ALA A 363 9.10 -9.13 -9.46
CA ALA A 363 8.01 -9.13 -8.49
C ALA A 363 7.87 -10.50 -7.81
N GLY A 364 7.79 -10.48 -6.47
CA GLY A 364 7.58 -11.67 -5.65
C GLY A 364 6.13 -12.20 -5.65
N HIS A 365 5.23 -11.45 -6.25
CA HIS A 365 3.80 -11.71 -6.47
C HIS A 365 3.50 -11.60 -7.97
N ASN A 366 2.23 -11.73 -8.39
CA ASN A 366 1.90 -11.63 -9.80
C ASN A 366 2.18 -10.22 -10.37
N LEU A 367 2.34 -10.14 -11.69
CA LEU A 367 2.51 -8.90 -12.43
C LEU A 367 1.32 -8.71 -13.40
N PRO A 368 0.45 -7.70 -13.20
CA PRO A 368 0.33 -6.86 -12.00
C PRO A 368 -0.35 -7.62 -10.83
N THR A 369 -0.33 -7.05 -9.62
CA THR A 369 -1.00 -7.57 -8.40
C THR A 369 -1.81 -6.48 -7.71
N GLY A 370 -2.60 -6.80 -6.68
CA GLY A 370 -3.41 -5.84 -5.91
C GLY A 370 -4.69 -5.45 -6.65
N VAL A 371 -5.10 -4.19 -6.52
CA VAL A 371 -6.33 -3.60 -7.11
C VAL A 371 -6.23 -3.50 -8.64
N ILE A 372 -6.33 -4.62 -9.36
CA ILE A 372 -6.11 -4.68 -10.80
C ILE A 372 -7.37 -4.44 -11.63
N ASP A 373 -8.49 -4.11 -10.98
CA ASP A 373 -9.69 -3.55 -11.60
C ASP A 373 -9.51 -2.07 -11.92
N GLN A 374 -8.56 -1.42 -11.22
CA GLN A 374 -8.14 -0.06 -11.46
C GLN A 374 -6.81 -0.01 -12.23
N LYS A 375 -5.73 -0.53 -11.63
CA LYS A 375 -4.39 -0.45 -12.21
C LYS A 375 -4.12 -1.64 -13.11
N HIS A 376 -3.40 -1.41 -14.19
CA HIS A 376 -3.22 -2.43 -15.22
C HIS A 376 -1.94 -2.21 -16.01
N ILE A 377 -1.53 -3.26 -16.71
CA ILE A 377 -0.48 -3.18 -17.72
C ILE A 377 -1.02 -3.59 -19.07
N TRP A 378 -0.50 -3.02 -20.15
CA TRP A 378 -0.85 -3.42 -21.51
C TRP A 378 0.37 -3.38 -22.42
N LEU A 379 0.33 -4.22 -23.45
CA LEU A 379 1.41 -4.35 -24.42
C LEU A 379 1.08 -3.59 -25.69
N GLN A 380 2.02 -2.73 -26.09
CA GLN A 380 2.03 -2.07 -27.38
C GLN A 380 3.04 -2.74 -28.31
N LEU A 381 2.68 -2.94 -29.57
CA LEU A 381 3.59 -3.32 -30.65
C LEU A 381 3.45 -2.33 -31.82
N LYS A 382 4.56 -1.70 -32.21
CA LYS A 382 4.67 -0.88 -33.42
C LYS A 382 5.57 -1.55 -34.45
N ALA A 383 5.18 -1.51 -35.73
CA ALA A 383 6.03 -1.85 -36.85
C ALA A 383 6.23 -0.63 -37.77
N ILE A 384 7.49 -0.40 -38.13
CA ILE A 384 7.95 0.79 -38.87
C ILE A 384 8.62 0.30 -40.16
N ASP A 385 8.26 0.91 -41.29
CA ASP A 385 8.84 0.61 -42.60
C ASP A 385 10.14 1.38 -42.88
N ASP A 386 10.76 1.11 -44.03
CA ASP A 386 12.01 1.75 -44.46
C ASP A 386 11.91 3.28 -44.61
N ASN A 387 10.70 3.81 -44.80
CA ASN A 387 10.42 5.25 -44.90
C ASN A 387 10.14 5.88 -43.53
N ASN A 388 10.43 5.16 -42.43
CA ASN A 388 10.08 5.55 -41.06
C ASN A 388 8.57 5.77 -40.82
N SER A 389 7.71 5.18 -41.65
CA SER A 389 6.26 5.25 -41.47
C SER A 389 5.78 4.09 -40.59
N THR A 390 4.89 4.37 -39.64
CA THR A 390 4.25 3.32 -38.83
C THR A 390 3.20 2.61 -39.68
N ILE A 391 3.39 1.31 -39.92
CA ILE A 391 2.47 0.50 -40.73
C ILE A 391 1.55 -0.38 -39.89
N PHE A 392 1.93 -0.61 -38.63
CA PHE A 392 1.14 -1.33 -37.64
C PHE A 392 1.38 -0.71 -36.27
N ASN A 393 0.30 -0.53 -35.51
CA ASN A 393 0.34 -0.05 -34.14
C ASN A 393 -0.84 -0.66 -33.40
N SER A 394 -0.56 -1.58 -32.49
CA SER A 394 -1.56 -2.14 -31.59
C SER A 394 -1.17 -1.81 -30.16
N GLY A 395 -2.13 -1.38 -29.35
CA GLY A 395 -1.95 -1.00 -27.94
C GLY A 395 -1.42 0.42 -27.74
N GLU A 396 -1.75 1.36 -28.63
CA GLU A 396 -1.38 2.78 -28.43
C GLU A 396 -2.06 3.38 -27.20
N SER A 397 -3.29 2.94 -26.96
CA SER A 397 -4.10 3.22 -25.79
C SER A 397 -4.58 1.92 -25.14
N ASP A 398 -4.74 1.96 -23.83
CA ASP A 398 -5.43 0.96 -23.01
C ASP A 398 -6.95 0.86 -23.31
N ARG A 399 -7.49 1.77 -24.12
CA ARG A 399 -8.88 1.76 -24.61
C ARG A 399 -9.04 1.20 -26.03
N GLU A 400 -7.94 0.87 -26.69
CA GLU A 400 -7.99 0.32 -28.04
C GLU A 400 -8.76 -1.01 -28.02
N LYS A 401 -9.57 -1.24 -29.06
CA LYS A 401 -10.25 -2.52 -29.23
C LYS A 401 -9.21 -3.63 -29.36
N ASP A 402 -9.46 -4.77 -28.71
CA ASP A 402 -8.59 -5.95 -28.76
C ASP A 402 -7.16 -5.72 -28.19
N VAL A 403 -6.98 -4.67 -27.37
CA VAL A 403 -5.71 -4.40 -26.68
C VAL A 403 -5.29 -5.58 -25.79
N VAL A 404 -4.00 -5.91 -25.82
CA VAL A 404 -3.42 -6.94 -24.95
C VAL A 404 -3.18 -6.35 -23.57
N ILE A 405 -4.14 -6.57 -22.66
CA ILE A 405 -4.18 -5.95 -21.33
C ILE A 405 -4.31 -7.01 -20.22
N TRP A 406 -3.55 -6.82 -19.14
CA TRP A 406 -3.64 -7.60 -17.90
C TRP A 406 -4.33 -6.75 -16.84
N ALA A 407 -5.59 -7.08 -16.58
CA ALA A 407 -6.47 -6.41 -15.64
C ALA A 407 -7.58 -7.37 -15.18
N GLU A 408 -8.28 -7.01 -14.12
CA GLU A 408 -9.56 -7.62 -13.75
C GLU A 408 -10.74 -6.68 -14.04
N ARG A 409 -11.95 -7.22 -13.97
CA ARG A 409 -13.21 -6.47 -14.04
C ARG A 409 -14.14 -6.96 -12.95
N PHE A 410 -14.66 -6.02 -12.19
CA PHE A 410 -15.75 -6.28 -11.25
C PHE A 410 -17.08 -6.26 -12.00
N LEU A 411 -17.94 -7.21 -11.70
CA LEU A 411 -19.26 -7.35 -12.31
C LEU A 411 -20.35 -7.13 -11.26
N ASP A 412 -21.40 -6.39 -11.61
CA ASP A 412 -22.61 -6.33 -10.77
C ASP A 412 -23.50 -7.57 -10.92
N LYS A 413 -24.61 -7.63 -10.16
CA LYS A 413 -25.57 -8.75 -10.23
C LYS A 413 -26.15 -9.02 -11.63
N LYS A 414 -26.13 -8.03 -12.52
CA LYS A 414 -26.62 -8.14 -13.90
C LYS A 414 -25.51 -8.50 -14.89
N GLY A 415 -24.27 -8.67 -14.42
CA GLY A 415 -23.11 -8.93 -15.27
C GLY A 415 -22.49 -7.68 -15.90
N ASN A 416 -22.91 -6.47 -15.50
CA ASN A 416 -22.31 -5.24 -16.05
C ASN A 416 -20.97 -4.95 -15.39
N ILE A 417 -20.02 -4.46 -16.19
CA ILE A 417 -18.71 -4.03 -15.70
C ILE A 417 -18.86 -2.77 -14.82
N ILE A 418 -18.23 -2.83 -13.64
CA ILE A 418 -18.07 -1.72 -12.70
C ILE A 418 -16.71 -1.06 -12.99
N MET A 419 -16.68 0.25 -13.22
CA MET A 419 -15.45 1.00 -13.57
C MET A 419 -15.05 2.04 -12.50
N ASP A 420 -15.84 2.14 -11.45
CA ASP A 420 -15.76 3.11 -10.35
C ASP A 420 -15.46 2.43 -9.00
N HIS A 421 -14.97 1.19 -9.02
CA HIS A 421 -14.52 0.46 -7.84
C HIS A 421 -15.57 0.35 -6.72
N LEU A 422 -16.78 -0.08 -7.09
CA LEU A 422 -17.91 -0.24 -6.16
C LEU A 422 -17.97 -1.63 -5.52
N THR A 423 -17.08 -1.87 -4.53
CA THR A 423 -16.98 -3.10 -3.72
C THR A 423 -18.34 -3.67 -3.30
N PHE A 424 -19.22 -2.86 -2.70
CA PHE A 424 -20.49 -3.36 -2.15
C PHE A 424 -21.56 -3.67 -3.21
N LYS A 425 -21.26 -3.41 -4.49
CA LYS A 425 -22.09 -3.78 -5.66
C LYS A 425 -21.52 -5.00 -6.41
N THR A 426 -20.25 -5.34 -6.19
CA THR A 426 -19.54 -6.42 -6.89
C THR A 426 -20.10 -7.80 -6.54
N ALA A 427 -20.64 -8.49 -7.53
CA ALA A 427 -21.20 -9.84 -7.43
C ALA A 427 -20.23 -10.92 -7.94
N ASP A 428 -19.37 -10.60 -8.91
CA ASP A 428 -18.32 -11.50 -9.42
C ASP A 428 -17.11 -10.70 -9.93
N ILE A 429 -15.98 -11.39 -10.12
CA ILE A 429 -14.73 -10.81 -10.65
C ILE A 429 -14.23 -11.69 -11.79
N ILE A 430 -13.89 -11.07 -12.92
CA ILE A 430 -13.31 -11.75 -14.07
C ILE A 430 -11.95 -11.15 -14.43
N LEU A 431 -11.07 -11.95 -15.03
CA LEU A 431 -9.78 -11.50 -15.53
C LEU A 431 -9.86 -11.25 -17.03
N THR A 432 -9.49 -10.06 -17.49
CA THR A 432 -9.33 -9.78 -18.93
C THR A 432 -8.20 -10.63 -19.50
N ARG A 433 -7.11 -10.74 -18.73
CA ARG A 433 -6.02 -11.68 -18.96
C ARG A 433 -5.40 -12.04 -17.61
N PRO A 434 -5.09 -13.33 -17.36
CA PRO A 434 -4.46 -13.74 -16.11
C PRO A 434 -3.14 -13.01 -15.87
N PRO A 435 -2.90 -12.42 -14.69
CA PRO A 435 -1.61 -11.85 -14.31
C PRO A 435 -0.44 -12.83 -14.47
N ILE A 436 0.77 -12.31 -14.63
CA ILE A 436 1.98 -13.11 -14.87
C ILE A 436 2.59 -13.54 -13.53
N PRO A 437 2.64 -14.84 -13.19
CA PRO A 437 3.19 -15.30 -11.91
C PRO A 437 4.67 -14.96 -11.73
N PRO A 438 5.18 -14.95 -10.48
CA PRO A 438 6.59 -14.74 -10.19
C PRO A 438 7.51 -15.66 -11.01
N LYS A 439 8.59 -15.10 -11.57
CA LYS A 439 9.57 -15.79 -12.42
C LYS A 439 8.97 -16.49 -13.66
N SER A 440 7.76 -16.11 -14.06
CA SER A 440 7.06 -16.67 -15.23
C SER A 440 6.93 -15.63 -16.34
N SER A 441 6.40 -16.06 -17.48
CA SER A 441 6.21 -15.21 -18.65
C SER A 441 4.99 -15.61 -19.45
N GLN A 442 4.42 -14.66 -20.20
CA GLN A 442 3.42 -14.92 -21.22
C GLN A 442 3.92 -14.45 -22.58
N THR A 443 3.61 -15.20 -23.63
CA THR A 443 3.97 -14.85 -25.01
C THR A 443 2.71 -14.47 -25.77
N ILE A 444 2.79 -13.35 -26.48
CA ILE A 444 1.73 -12.75 -27.27
C ILE A 444 2.16 -12.81 -28.74
N THR A 445 1.29 -13.35 -29.58
CA THR A 445 1.53 -13.43 -31.02
C THR A 445 0.72 -12.36 -31.73
N TYR A 446 1.38 -11.52 -32.50
CA TYR A 446 0.77 -10.54 -33.40
C TYR A 446 0.92 -11.01 -34.83
N LYS A 447 -0.11 -10.79 -35.65
CA LYS A 447 -0.07 -11.00 -37.09
C LYS A 447 -0.21 -9.64 -37.76
N ILE A 448 0.87 -9.20 -38.42
CA ILE A 448 0.95 -7.88 -39.01
C ILE A 448 0.78 -8.00 -40.53
N PRO A 449 -0.29 -7.45 -41.12
CA PRO A 449 -0.43 -7.43 -42.57
C PRO A 449 0.64 -6.52 -43.18
N LEU A 450 1.46 -7.07 -44.09
CA LEU A 450 2.56 -6.34 -44.73
C LEU A 450 2.07 -5.43 -45.86
N ASN A 451 1.04 -5.85 -46.61
CA ASN A 451 0.48 -5.10 -47.73
C ASN A 451 1.55 -4.60 -48.72
N GLY A 452 2.53 -5.47 -49.03
CA GLY A 452 3.66 -5.15 -49.91
C GLY A 452 4.76 -4.25 -49.30
N LYS A 453 4.61 -3.82 -48.04
CA LYS A 453 5.63 -3.04 -47.33
C LYS A 453 6.64 -3.95 -46.64
N LYS A 454 7.89 -3.49 -46.57
CA LYS A 454 8.95 -4.11 -45.76
C LYS A 454 8.97 -3.45 -44.39
N ILE A 455 9.08 -4.25 -43.34
CA ILE A 455 9.27 -3.75 -41.98
C ILE A 455 10.77 -3.64 -41.74
N LYS A 456 11.21 -2.46 -41.34
CA LYS A 456 12.58 -2.17 -40.94
C LYS A 456 12.79 -2.37 -39.45
N LYS A 457 11.77 -2.01 -38.65
CA LYS A 457 11.89 -1.99 -37.19
C LYS A 457 10.61 -2.39 -36.49
N LEU A 458 10.75 -3.17 -35.43
CA LEU A 458 9.70 -3.47 -34.46
C LEU A 458 10.02 -2.83 -33.11
N GLU A 459 9.01 -2.24 -32.48
CA GLU A 459 9.09 -1.72 -31.11
C GLU A 459 7.99 -2.33 -30.24
N ALA A 460 8.35 -3.02 -29.18
CA ALA A 460 7.42 -3.53 -28.17
C ALA A 460 7.57 -2.73 -26.87
N LYS A 461 6.46 -2.24 -26.31
CA LYS A 461 6.44 -1.44 -25.07
C LYS A 461 5.38 -1.98 -24.11
N LEU A 462 5.78 -2.27 -22.88
CA LEU A 462 4.86 -2.59 -21.79
C LEU A 462 4.59 -1.30 -21.00
N TRP A 463 3.34 -0.88 -21.04
CA TRP A 463 2.86 0.28 -20.32
C TRP A 463 2.18 -0.14 -19.02
N TYR A 464 2.19 0.77 -18.05
CA TYR A 464 1.46 0.67 -16.78
C TYR A 464 0.65 1.94 -16.56
N LYS A 465 -0.55 1.78 -16.01
CA LYS A 465 -1.36 2.90 -15.55
C LYS A 465 -1.96 2.57 -14.19
N ILE A 466 -1.98 3.55 -13.30
CA ILE A 466 -2.38 3.35 -11.91
C ILE A 466 -3.90 3.27 -11.71
N ALA A 467 -4.67 3.77 -12.66
CA ALA A 467 -6.13 3.66 -12.67
C ALA A 467 -6.65 3.88 -14.10
N TYR A 468 -7.83 3.36 -14.40
CA TYR A 468 -8.61 3.80 -15.56
C TYR A 468 -9.08 5.25 -15.37
N GLU A 469 -9.17 6.04 -16.44
CA GLU A 469 -9.67 7.43 -16.30
C GLU A 469 -11.17 7.44 -15.96
N GLU A 470 -11.90 6.38 -16.31
CA GLU A 470 -13.29 6.14 -15.95
C GLU A 470 -13.49 6.14 -14.43
N LEU A 471 -12.53 5.61 -13.67
CA LEU A 471 -12.55 5.67 -12.21
C LEU A 471 -12.55 7.13 -11.76
N VAL A 472 -11.65 7.95 -12.31
CA VAL A 472 -11.52 9.36 -11.94
C VAL A 472 -12.73 10.18 -12.37
N ILE A 473 -13.27 9.93 -13.57
CA ILE A 473 -14.48 10.60 -14.07
C ILE A 473 -15.67 10.28 -13.17
N LYS A 474 -15.84 9.03 -12.76
CA LYS A 474 -16.99 8.60 -11.96
C LYS A 474 -16.86 8.95 -10.48
N SER A 475 -15.65 8.83 -9.89
CA SER A 475 -15.40 9.11 -8.47
C SER A 475 -15.19 10.59 -8.18
N LEU A 476 -14.41 11.30 -9.01
CA LEU A 476 -14.08 12.71 -8.78
C LEU A 476 -14.98 13.68 -9.55
N HIS A 477 -15.81 13.20 -10.48
CA HIS A 477 -16.56 14.04 -11.41
C HIS A 477 -15.65 15.03 -12.16
N ARG A 478 -14.46 14.56 -12.54
CA ARG A 478 -13.44 15.33 -13.25
C ARG A 478 -12.82 14.50 -14.36
N ASN A 479 -12.52 15.14 -15.48
CA ASN A 479 -11.74 14.55 -16.55
C ASN A 479 -10.25 14.87 -16.32
N ILE A 480 -9.58 14.05 -15.52
CA ILE A 480 -8.14 14.19 -15.24
C ILE A 480 -7.42 13.05 -15.96
N PRO A 481 -6.51 13.36 -16.91
CA PRO A 481 -5.73 12.33 -17.58
C PRO A 481 -4.78 11.67 -16.58
N ILE A 482 -4.76 10.34 -16.58
CA ILE A 482 -3.83 9.57 -15.77
C ILE A 482 -2.64 9.18 -16.64
N PRO A 483 -1.42 9.64 -16.29
CA PRO A 483 -0.25 9.37 -17.13
C PRO A 483 0.05 7.87 -17.18
N LYS A 484 0.47 7.43 -18.38
CA LYS A 484 1.01 6.09 -18.58
C LYS A 484 2.50 6.07 -18.25
N PHE A 485 2.95 4.97 -17.67
CA PHE A 485 4.34 4.74 -17.31
C PHE A 485 4.93 3.64 -18.18
N LEU A 486 6.09 3.88 -18.79
CA LEU A 486 6.81 2.85 -19.55
C LEU A 486 7.57 1.93 -18.60
N MET A 487 7.07 0.71 -18.42
CA MET A 487 7.71 -0.28 -17.54
C MET A 487 8.90 -0.97 -18.20
N ALA A 488 8.72 -1.43 -19.43
CA ALA A 488 9.74 -2.19 -20.16
C ALA A 488 9.53 -2.01 -21.66
N GLN A 489 10.59 -2.19 -22.43
CA GLN A 489 10.52 -2.13 -23.89
C GLN A 489 11.59 -3.01 -24.51
N ASP A 490 11.37 -3.40 -25.76
CA ASP A 490 12.35 -4.02 -26.63
C ASP A 490 12.20 -3.46 -28.05
N SER A 491 13.29 -3.50 -28.81
CA SER A 491 13.32 -3.00 -30.19
C SER A 491 14.21 -3.90 -31.04
N LYS A 492 13.77 -4.23 -32.24
CA LYS A 492 14.54 -5.00 -33.22
C LYS A 492 14.51 -4.35 -34.58
N GLU A 493 15.68 -4.15 -35.17
CA GLU A 493 15.82 -3.91 -36.61
C GLU A 493 15.70 -5.27 -37.33
N ILE A 494 15.07 -5.29 -38.50
CA ILE A 494 14.77 -6.49 -39.31
C ILE A 494 15.52 -6.48 -40.63
#